data_AF-A0A2S8A930-F1
#
_entry.id   AF-A0A2S8A930-F1
#
_cell.length_a   1.000
_cell.length_b   1.000
_cell.length_c   1.000
_cell.angle_alpha   90.00
_cell.angle_beta   90.00
_cell.angle_gamma   90.00
#
_symmetry.space_group_name_H-M   'P 1'
#
loop_
_entity.id
_entity.type
_entity.pdbx_description
1 polymer ?
#
loop_
_entity_poly.entity_id
_entity_poly.type
_entity_poly.pdbx_seq_one_letter_code
_entity_poly.pdbx_strand_id
1 'polypeptide(L)'
;MPNERVLAEIKTKKIKFSPQSLTYINNHKISKNFILDTALVKGKINFKESKAQEVPCPRYTLYYGSLKIKFTKCKTWVTVDSIDH
;
A
#
# COMPACT_ATOMS: atom_id res chain seq x y z
N MET A 1 -13.51 -10.33 5.88
CA MET A 1 -14.00 -9.24 4.99
C MET A 1 -13.01 -8.94 3.86
N PRO A 2 -13.41 -8.31 2.75
CA PRO A 2 -12.50 -8.02 1.62
C PRO A 2 -11.23 -7.25 2.01
N ASN A 3 -11.35 -6.32 2.97
CA ASN A 3 -10.21 -5.57 3.52
C ASN A 3 -9.13 -6.50 4.09
N GLU A 4 -9.50 -7.35 5.05
CA GLU A 4 -8.58 -8.25 5.76
C GLU A 4 -7.86 -9.21 4.81
N ARG A 5 -8.57 -9.70 3.78
CA ARG A 5 -7.99 -10.57 2.75
C ARG A 5 -6.86 -9.86 2.01
N VAL A 6 -7.07 -8.62 1.58
CA VAL A 6 -6.05 -7.83 0.88
C VAL A 6 -4.83 -7.61 1.80
N LEU A 7 -5.04 -7.24 3.06
CA LEU A 7 -3.95 -7.00 4.00
C LEU A 7 -3.15 -8.28 4.31
N ALA A 8 -3.82 -9.42 4.48
CA ALA A 8 -3.16 -10.71 4.70
C ALA A 8 -2.32 -11.14 3.49
N GLU A 9 -2.80 -10.91 2.27
CA GLU A 9 -2.06 -11.21 1.05
C GLU A 9 -0.80 -10.33 0.88
N ILE A 10 -0.83 -9.08 1.33
CA ILE A 10 0.33 -8.17 1.26
C ILE A 10 1.45 -8.65 2.18
N LYS A 11 1.13 -9.11 3.39
CA LYS A 11 2.10 -9.59 4.39
C LYS A 11 2.99 -10.74 3.90
N THR A 12 2.51 -11.52 2.94
CA THR A 12 3.24 -12.68 2.39
C THR A 12 4.07 -12.34 1.15
N LYS A 13 4.00 -11.09 0.65
CA LYS A 13 4.64 -10.67 -0.60
C LYS A 13 5.87 -9.82 -0.36
N LYS A 14 6.79 -9.84 -1.34
CA LYS A 14 7.94 -8.92 -1.33
C LYS A 14 7.44 -7.50 -1.61
N ILE A 15 7.70 -6.57 -0.68
CA ILE A 15 7.27 -5.19 -0.81
C ILE A 15 8.41 -4.35 -1.40
N LYS A 16 8.08 -3.54 -2.39
CA LYS A 16 8.96 -2.58 -3.06
C LYS A 16 8.37 -1.18 -2.92
N PHE A 17 9.21 -0.17 -2.97
CA PHE A 17 8.81 1.23 -2.98
C PHE A 17 9.20 1.86 -4.31
N SER A 18 8.28 2.59 -4.92
CA SER A 18 8.56 3.44 -6.08
C SER A 18 9.51 4.59 -5.69
N PRO A 19 10.19 5.24 -6.66
CA PRO A 19 10.94 6.46 -6.40
C PRO A 19 10.09 7.55 -5.73
N GLN A 20 8.82 7.71 -6.14
CA GLN A 20 7.90 8.70 -5.57
C GLN A 20 7.61 8.45 -4.08
N SER A 21 7.29 7.21 -3.72
CA SER A 21 7.03 6.85 -2.33
C SER A 21 8.29 6.95 -1.47
N LEU A 22 9.46 6.60 -2.01
CA LEU A 22 10.75 6.79 -1.31
C LEU A 22 11.03 8.27 -1.05
N THR A 23 10.80 9.15 -2.02
CA THR A 23 10.96 10.60 -1.86
C THR A 23 10.04 11.12 -0.76
N TYR A 24 8.76 10.72 -0.76
CA TYR A 24 7.84 11.14 0.30
C TYR A 24 8.30 10.69 1.69
N ILE A 25 8.71 9.42 1.82
CA ILE A 25 9.22 8.83 3.06
C ILE A 25 10.43 9.61 3.57
N ASN A 26 11.39 9.91 2.69
CA ASN A 26 12.60 10.62 3.05
C ASN A 26 12.31 12.08 3.44
N ASN A 27 11.49 12.79 2.67
CA ASN A 27 11.16 14.20 2.93
C ASN A 27 10.41 14.38 4.26
N HIS A 28 9.54 13.44 4.61
CA HIS A 28 8.75 13.49 5.83
C HIS A 28 9.37 12.69 6.99
N LYS A 29 10.60 12.18 6.82
CA LYS A 29 11.31 11.35 7.81
C LYS A 29 10.47 10.18 8.35
N ILE A 30 9.65 9.59 7.49
CA ILE A 30 8.82 8.44 7.83
C ILE A 30 9.69 7.18 7.80
N SER A 31 9.47 6.25 8.72
CA SER A 31 10.14 4.95 8.67
C SER A 31 9.51 4.05 7.62
N LYS A 32 10.33 3.38 6.79
CA LYS A 32 9.82 2.33 5.89
C LYS A 32 9.10 1.24 6.67
N ASN A 33 9.61 0.85 7.83
CA ASN A 33 8.97 -0.16 8.69
C ASN A 33 7.61 0.31 9.21
N PHE A 34 7.42 1.60 9.43
CA PHE A 34 6.09 2.12 9.78
C PHE A 34 5.09 1.89 8.64
N ILE A 35 5.47 2.10 7.39
CA ILE A 35 4.60 1.79 6.24
C ILE A 35 4.30 0.28 6.18
N LEU A 36 5.32 -0.57 6.30
CA LEU A 36 5.21 -2.01 6.15
C LEU A 36 4.45 -2.68 7.29
N ASP A 37 4.84 -2.40 8.53
CA ASP A 37 4.41 -3.15 9.71
C ASP A 37 3.20 -2.51 10.40
N THR A 38 2.92 -1.23 10.10
CA THR A 38 1.81 -0.49 10.70
C THR A 38 0.77 -0.11 9.66
N ALA A 39 1.09 0.74 8.69
CA ALA A 39 0.09 1.28 7.78
C ALA A 39 -0.53 0.20 6.86
N LEU A 40 0.28 -0.65 6.24
CA LEU A 40 -0.19 -1.75 5.40
C LEU A 40 -0.78 -2.93 6.20
N VAL A 41 -0.68 -2.91 7.53
CA VAL A 41 -1.26 -3.95 8.41
C VAL A 41 -2.58 -3.50 9.04
N LYS A 42 -2.68 -2.24 9.43
CA LYS A 42 -3.81 -1.69 10.19
C LYS A 42 -4.67 -0.71 9.38
N GLY A 43 -4.25 -0.36 8.17
CA GLY A 43 -4.97 0.56 7.31
C GLY A 43 -6.28 0.00 6.77
N LYS A 44 -7.08 0.90 6.20
CA LYS A 44 -8.38 0.59 5.62
C LYS A 44 -8.33 0.78 4.11
N ILE A 45 -8.59 -0.29 3.36
CA ILE A 45 -8.72 -0.27 1.92
C ILE A 45 -9.99 0.50 1.54
N ASN A 46 -9.83 1.52 0.70
CA ASN A 46 -10.93 2.19 0.03
C ASN A 46 -11.17 1.53 -1.33
N PHE A 47 -12.08 0.56 -1.37
CA PHE A 47 -12.41 -0.16 -2.60
C PHE A 47 -13.03 0.72 -3.70
N LYS A 48 -13.65 1.85 -3.34
CA LYS A 48 -14.22 2.79 -4.32
C LYS A 48 -13.13 3.52 -5.10
N GLU A 49 -12.00 3.79 -4.45
CA GLU A 49 -10.82 4.41 -5.07
C GLU A 49 -9.78 3.39 -5.54
N SER A 50 -10.09 2.11 -5.42
CA SER A 50 -9.21 1.01 -5.83
C SER A 50 -9.66 0.47 -7.18
N LYS A 51 -8.71 -0.04 -7.97
CA LYS A 51 -8.98 -0.85 -9.16
C LYS A 51 -8.68 -2.32 -8.84
N ALA A 52 -9.48 -2.87 -7.93
CA ALA A 52 -9.25 -4.21 -7.36
C ALA A 52 -9.42 -5.36 -8.37
N GLN A 53 -10.05 -5.10 -9.52
CA GLN A 53 -10.26 -6.06 -10.61
C GLN A 53 -9.28 -5.86 -11.77
N GLU A 54 -8.34 -4.92 -11.67
CA GLU A 54 -7.39 -4.63 -12.74
C GLU A 54 -6.40 -5.79 -12.94
N VAL A 55 -6.13 -6.11 -14.21
CA VAL A 55 -5.22 -7.17 -14.66
C VAL A 55 -4.03 -6.53 -15.39
N PRO A 56 -2.78 -7.00 -15.20
CA PRO A 56 -2.39 -8.19 -14.44
C PRO A 56 -2.25 -7.97 -12.92
N CYS A 57 -2.17 -6.71 -12.49
CA CYS A 57 -1.95 -6.36 -11.09
C CYS A 57 -3.01 -5.38 -10.60
N PRO A 58 -3.88 -5.79 -9.65
CA PRO A 58 -4.85 -4.87 -9.08
C PRO A 58 -4.18 -3.75 -8.28
N ARG A 59 -4.76 -2.55 -8.38
CA ARG A 59 -4.34 -1.35 -7.64
C ARG A 59 -5.28 -1.06 -6.49
N TYR A 60 -4.71 -0.69 -5.36
CA TYR A 60 -5.45 -0.41 -4.14
C TYR A 60 -5.08 0.95 -3.56
N THR A 61 -6.07 1.58 -2.97
CA THR A 61 -5.92 2.79 -2.15
C THR A 61 -6.22 2.43 -0.70
N LEU A 62 -5.29 2.71 0.19
CA LEU A 62 -5.39 2.46 1.63
C LEU A 62 -5.26 3.77 2.40
N TYR A 63 -6.04 3.89 3.46
CA TYR A 63 -5.96 5.01 4.40
C TYR A 63 -5.49 4.53 5.77
N TYR A 64 -4.55 5.26 6.37
CA TYR A 64 -4.11 5.05 7.75
C TYR A 64 -3.79 6.39 8.41
N GLY A 65 -4.60 6.80 9.40
CA GLY A 65 -4.54 8.15 9.93
C GLY A 65 -4.83 9.18 8.82
N SER A 66 -3.95 10.16 8.66
CA SER A 66 -3.98 11.12 7.55
C SER A 66 -3.32 10.61 6.27
N LEU A 67 -2.68 9.44 6.28
CA LEU A 67 -1.94 8.97 5.10
C LEU A 67 -2.86 8.26 4.11
N LYS A 68 -2.71 8.62 2.84
CA LYS A 68 -3.23 7.93 1.68
C LYS A 68 -2.10 7.17 0.99
N ILE A 69 -2.21 5.84 0.93
CA ILE A 69 -1.20 4.96 0.34
C ILE A 69 -1.81 4.27 -0.88
N LYS A 70 -1.18 4.46 -2.04
CA LYS A 70 -1.52 3.72 -3.26
C LYS A 70 -0.50 2.62 -3.48
N PHE A 71 -0.98 1.41 -3.75
CA PHE A 71 -0.10 0.29 -4.03
C PHE A 71 -0.66 -0.65 -5.09
N THR A 72 0.25 -1.24 -5.85
CA THR A 72 -0.02 -2.23 -6.88
C THR A 72 0.32 -3.61 -6.35
N LYS A 73 -0.67 -4.52 -6.30
CA LYS A 73 -0.50 -5.89 -5.81
C LYS A 73 -0.38 -6.85 -7.00
N CYS A 74 0.83 -7.31 -7.29
CA CYS A 74 1.08 -8.35 -8.27
C CYS A 74 1.13 -9.75 -7.62
N LYS A 75 1.34 -10.80 -8.43
CA LYS A 75 1.34 -12.20 -7.95
C LYS A 75 2.38 -12.45 -6.84
N THR A 76 3.60 -11.93 -6.99
CA THR A 76 4.72 -12.22 -6.06
C THR A 76 5.29 -10.99 -5.36
N TRP A 77 4.94 -9.78 -5.79
CA TRP A 77 5.37 -8.53 -5.15
C TRP A 77 4.23 -7.54 -5.00
N VAL A 78 4.44 -6.59 -4.09
CA VAL A 78 3.62 -5.39 -3.93
C VAL A 78 4.52 -4.19 -4.12
N THR A 79 4.08 -3.21 -4.90
CA THR A 79 4.79 -1.94 -5.04
C THR A 79 3.96 -0.86 -4.35
N VAL A 80 4.55 -0.15 -3.40
CA VAL A 80 4.01 1.10 -2.87
C VAL A 80 4.28 2.18 -3.91
N ASP A 81 3.22 2.63 -4.59
CA ASP A 81 3.31 3.52 -5.74
C ASP A 81 3.40 4.99 -5.31
N SER A 82 2.55 5.42 -4.38
CA SER A 82 2.60 6.76 -3.79
C SER A 82 2.13 6.76 -2.34
N ILE A 83 2.60 7.75 -1.59
CA ILE A 83 2.16 8.06 -0.23
C ILE A 83 1.90 9.56 -0.22
N ASP A 84 0.71 9.94 0.20
CA ASP A 84 0.21 11.32 0.23
C ASP A 84 -0.51 11.57 1.58
N HIS A 85 -0.76 12.84 1.91
CA HIS A 85 -1.54 13.30 3.08
C HIS A 85 -2.83 14.01 2.67
#